data_AF-G6C4F5-F1
#
_entry.id   AF-G6C4F5-F1
#
_cell.length_a   1.000
_cell.length_b   1.000
_cell.length_c   1.000
_cell.angle_alpha   90.00
_cell.angle_beta   90.00
_cell.angle_gamma   90.00
#
_symmetry.space_group_name_H-M   'P 1'
#
loop_
_entity.id
_entity.type
_entity.pdbx_description
1 polymer ?
#
loop_
_entity_poly.entity_id
_entity_poly.type
_entity_poly.pdbx_seq_one_letter_code
_entity_poly.pdbx_strand_id
1 'polypeptide(L)' 'MIADDEPLIRRGIKQLIDLSSLQIGEIHEASTGEEALKVFEEFKPEIVLMDINMQKLMDYRLQKR' A
#
# COMPACT_ATOMS: atom_id res chain seq x y z
N MET A 1 5.64 -1.18 -0.40
CA MET A 1 4.35 -0.72 -0.98
C MET A 1 3.56 0.05 0.05
N ILE A 2 2.91 1.13 -0.35
CA ILE A 2 2.00 1.94 0.48
C ILE A 2 0.63 1.95 -0.18
N ALA A 3 -0.41 1.55 0.53
CA ALA A 3 -1.74 1.32 -0.02
C ALA A 3 -2.79 2.04 0.87
N ASP A 4 -3.30 3.16 0.40
CA ASP A 4 -4.20 4.06 1.16
C ASP A 4 -5.00 4.91 0.17
N ASP A 5 -6.30 5.13 0.40
CA ASP A 5 -7.17 5.89 -0.50
C ASP A 5 -6.97 7.41 -0.40
N GLU A 6 -6.30 7.91 0.65
CA GLU A 6 -6.00 9.32 0.84
C GLU A 6 -4.59 9.69 0.32
N PRO A 7 -4.48 10.51 -0.75
CA PRO A 7 -3.18 10.89 -1.31
C PRO A 7 -2.27 11.66 -0.34
N LEU A 8 -2.87 12.38 0.63
CA LEU A 8 -2.11 13.12 1.64
C LEU A 8 -1.37 12.18 2.59
N ILE A 9 -2.02 11.09 3.02
CA ILE A 9 -1.42 10.09 3.90
C ILE A 9 -0.25 9.39 3.21
N ARG A 10 -0.43 8.94 1.96
CA ARG A 10 0.66 8.31 1.19
C ARG A 10 1.89 9.23 1.07
N ARG A 11 1.68 10.51 0.75
CA ARG A 11 2.78 11.50 0.69
C ARG A 11 3.48 11.68 2.04
N GLY A 12 2.71 11.78 3.12
CA GLY A 12 3.27 11.91 4.48
C GLY A 12 4.12 10.70 4.87
N ILE A 13 3.66 9.48 4.59
CA ILE A 13 4.42 8.25 4.87
C ILE A 13 5.73 8.24 4.07
N LYS A 14 5.70 8.59 2.77
CA LYS A 14 6.93 8.67 1.96
C LYS A 14 7.92 9.67 2.53
N GLN A 15 7.47 10.85 2.93
CA GLN A 15 8.33 11.85 3.58
C GLN A 15 8.95 11.31 4.88
N LEU A 16 8.18 10.58 5.70
CA LEU A 16 8.70 9.96 6.92
C LEU A 16 9.74 8.88 6.62
N ILE A 17 9.53 8.09 5.57
CA ILE A 17 10.49 7.09 5.11
C ILE A 17 11.77 7.79 4.65
N ASP A 18 11.68 8.84 3.83
CA ASP A 18 12.84 9.60 3.33
C ASP A 18 13.65 10.25 4.48
N LEU A 19 12.97 10.66 5.55
CA LEU A 19 13.60 11.22 6.75
C LEU A 19 14.17 10.14 7.68
N SER A 20 13.61 8.93 7.64
CA SER A 20 14.15 7.81 8.38
C SER A 20 15.41 7.32 7.68
N SER A 21 16.46 6.98 8.42
CA SER A 21 17.68 6.37 7.86
C SER A 21 17.46 4.93 7.35
N LEU A 22 16.21 4.56 7.06
CA LEU A 22 15.83 3.28 6.49
C LEU A 22 16.28 3.22 5.04
N GLN A 23 16.93 2.12 4.66
CA GLN A 23 17.31 1.85 3.28
C GLN A 23 16.12 1.22 2.54
N ILE A 24 15.04 1.99 2.37
CA ILE A 24 13.93 1.58 1.52
C ILE A 24 14.30 1.92 0.07
N GLY A 25 14.32 0.91 -0.79
CA GLY A 25 14.58 1.07 -2.22
C GLY A 25 13.35 1.60 -2.95
N GLU A 26 12.68 0.74 -3.70
CA GLU A 26 11.50 1.14 -4.48
C GLU A 26 10.22 1.17 -3.63
N ILE A 27 9.46 2.24 -3.77
CA ILE A 27 8.16 2.42 -3.11
C ILE A 27 7.07 2.47 -4.18
N HIS A 28 6.29 1.39 -4.25
CA HIS A 28 5.07 1.36 -5.04
C HIS A 28 3.88 1.84 -4.21
N GLU A 29 2.95 2.54 -4.85
CA GLU A 29 1.74 3.09 -4.23
C GLU A 29 0.48 2.44 -4.81
N ALA A 30 -0.59 2.39 -4.02
CA ALA A 30 -1.91 2.03 -4.48
C ALA A 30 -2.98 2.89 -3.78
N SER A 31 -4.02 3.24 -4.52
CA SER A 31 -5.15 4.07 -4.07
C SER A 31 -6.45 3.27 -3.87
N THR A 32 -6.45 2.01 -4.28
CA THR A 32 -7.59 1.09 -4.13
C THR A 32 -7.10 -0.32 -3.83
N GLY A 33 -7.97 -1.16 -3.27
CA GLY A 33 -7.62 -2.56 -3.01
C GLY A 33 -7.24 -3.31 -4.29
N GLU A 34 -7.95 -3.09 -5.39
CA GLU A 34 -7.68 -3.75 -6.67
C GLU A 34 -6.31 -3.37 -7.24
N GLU A 35 -5.93 -2.10 -7.14
CA GLU A 35 -4.59 -1.63 -7.50
C GLU A 35 -3.53 -2.22 -6.58
N ALA A 36 -3.79 -2.26 -5.26
CA ALA A 36 -2.87 -2.84 -4.28
C ALA A 36 -2.59 -4.32 -4.57
N LEU A 37 -3.62 -5.09 -4.96
CA LEU A 37 -3.45 -6.49 -5.34
C LEU A 37 -2.59 -6.64 -6.60
N LYS A 38 -2.84 -5.83 -7.63
CA LYS A 38 -2.03 -5.85 -8.87
C LYS A 38 -0.57 -5.50 -8.60
N VAL A 39 -0.33 -4.42 -7.86
CA VAL A 39 1.01 -3.97 -7.49
C VAL A 39 1.71 -5.04 -6.64
N PHE A 40 1.00 -5.69 -5.73
CA PHE A 40 1.56 -6.77 -4.93
C PHE A 40 1.96 -7.99 -5.77
N GLU A 41 1.10 -8.41 -6.71
CA GLU A 41 1.38 -9.55 -7.60
C GLU A 41 2.55 -9.27 -8.56
N GLU A 42 2.65 -8.03 -9.07
CA GLU A 42 3.67 -7.60 -10.03
C GLU A 42 5.04 -7.39 -9.38
N PHE A 43 5.11 -6.62 -8.29
CA PHE A 43 6.37 -6.17 -7.71
C PHE A 43 6.80 -6.97 -6.47
N LYS A 44 5.91 -7.79 -5.89
CA LYS A 44 6.18 -8.62 -4.69
C LYS A 44 6.92 -7.88 -3.58
N PRO A 45 6.35 -6.76 -3.08
CA PRO A 45 7.02 -5.92 -2.10
C PRO A 45 7.29 -6.66 -0.78
N GLU A 46 8.46 -6.44 -0.20
CA GLU A 46 8.86 -7.05 1.09
C GLU A 46 8.12 -6.43 2.29
N ILE A 47 7.75 -5.16 2.18
CA ILE A 47 7.03 -4.41 3.21
C ILE A 47 5.78 -3.79 2.58
N VAL A 48 4.65 -3.98 3.25
CA VAL A 48 3.36 -3.40 2.88
C VAL A 48 2.83 -2.57 4.03
N LEU A 49 2.58 -1.29 3.78
CA LEU A 49 1.79 -0.42 4.65
C LEU A 49 0.42 -0.26 3.99
N MET A 50 -0.64 -0.72 4.65
CA MET A 50 -1.99 -0.76 4.08
C MET A 50 -3.01 -0.16 5.04
N ASP A 51 -3.91 0.67 4.52
CA ASP A 51 -5.09 1.14 5.25
C ASP A 51 -6.04 -0.02 5.59
N ILE A 52 -6.48 -0.05 6.85
CA ILE A 52 -7.35 -1.08 7.40
C ILE A 52 -8.75 -1.02 6.75
N ASN A 53 -9.24 0.16 6.39
CA ASN A 53 -10.57 0.26 5.77
C ASN A 53 -10.55 -0.32 4.35
N MET A 54 -9.49 -0.03 3.59
CA MET A 54 -9.25 -0.64 2.29
C MET A 54 -9.03 -2.16 2.38
N GLN A 55 -8.33 -2.65 3.42
CA GLN A 55 -8.12 -4.09 3.64
C GLN A 55 -9.45 -4.83 3.87
N LYS A 56 -10.33 -4.31 4.73
CA LYS A 56 -11.64 -4.94 4.99
C LYS A 56 -12.49 -5.07 3.73
N LEU A 57 -12.43 -4.06 2.85
CA LEU A 57 -13.14 -4.10 1.58
C LEU A 57 -12.58 -5.17 0.63
N MET A 58 -11.26 -5.35 0.61
CA MET A 58 -10.60 -6.41 -0.16
C MET A 58 -10.98 -7.80 0.39
N ASP A 59 -10.89 -8.01 1.69
CA ASP A 59 -11.25 -9.28 2.36
C ASP A 59 -12.70 -9.67 2.07
N TYR A 60 -13.62 -8.70 2.14
CA TYR A 60 -15.03 -8.92 1.80
C TYR A 60 -15.22 -9.40 0.34
N ARG A 61 -14.41 -8.89 -0.60
CA ARG A 61 -14.48 -9.31 -2.00
C ARG A 61 -13.85 -10.67 -2.25
N LEU A 62 -12.78 -11.01 -1.53
CA LEU A 62 -12.12 -12.31 -1.63
C LEU A 62 -12.98 -13.45 -1.08
N GLN A 63 -13.80 -13.20 -0.05
CA GLN A 63 -14.75 -14.18 0.50
C GLN A 63 -15.94 -14.48 -0.42
N LYS A 64 -16.17 -13.67 -1.47
CA LYS A 64 -17.28 -13.85 -2.42
C LYS A 64 -16.87 -14.56 -3.73
N ARG A 65 -15.66 -15.07 -3.80
CA ARG A 65 -15.18 -15.94 -4.90
C ARG A 65 -15.23 -17.40 -4.46
#